data_AF-A0A8T6YCX1-F1
#
_entry.id   AF-A0A8T6YCX1-F1
#
_cell.length_a   1.000
_cell.length_b   1.000
_cell.length_c   1.000
_cell.angle_alpha   90.00
_cell.angle_beta   90.00
_cell.angle_gamma   90.00
#
_symmetry.space_group_name_H-M   'P 1'
#
loop_
_entity.id
_entity.type
_entity.pdbx_description
1 polymer ?
#
loop_
_entity_poly.entity_id
_entity_poly.type
_entity_poly.pdbx_seq_one_letter_code
_entity_poly.pdbx_strand_id
1 'polypeptide(L)'
;MSEENNIQDRIKIIFDKERHNRYERFHYIENTKVSSQFHIRKKDLELNPSDNWHLEWDTYTALKKLYNIIEKDIKSREIFDNTIKEELMKESCASSLAFYFLLKIGRNKEIIEIIEKRQSNILFLRSGFYLGKEALFNDIQKIMHCEPVYFDDYILDNMQSLNNMDTSSRNPSLDYEIDSIKFSRLQDELEGVNEEINIHKEQVIDIISKFGFSSELGKFLLEIDKTLELPDWESINSGMISNLRAFFEELTKSIAMQIKQITEEEYPNDPKKSLIGNLRAYIKSYLKLSDYDDKLIDGFVNILHKEGGHAFLSERRYFFLAKNIGIEIAYFLLSKLEDLSKEKNMK
;
A
#
# COMPACT_ATOMS: atom_id res chain seq x y z
N MET A 1 -25.17 41.13 -17.53
CA MET A 1 -24.20 40.02 -17.50
C MET A 1 -24.97 38.77 -17.13
N SER A 2 -24.87 37.68 -17.89
CA SER A 2 -25.45 36.40 -17.51
C SER A 2 -24.84 35.93 -16.19
N GLU A 3 -25.61 35.21 -15.36
CA GLU A 3 -25.11 34.60 -14.11
C GLU A 3 -23.92 33.66 -14.38
N GLU A 4 -23.88 33.04 -15.55
CA GLU A 4 -22.79 32.20 -16.05
C GLU A 4 -21.44 32.94 -16.11
N ASN A 5 -21.41 34.15 -16.69
CA ASN A 5 -20.18 34.96 -16.74
C ASN A 5 -19.71 35.36 -15.34
N ASN A 6 -20.64 35.55 -14.40
CA ASN A 6 -20.33 35.96 -13.03
C ASN A 6 -19.58 34.87 -12.24
N ILE A 7 -19.91 33.59 -12.43
CA ILE A 7 -19.26 32.49 -11.70
C ILE A 7 -17.85 32.26 -12.22
N GLN A 8 -17.69 32.18 -13.54
CA GLN A 8 -16.37 31.97 -14.15
C GLN A 8 -15.40 33.11 -13.79
N ASP A 9 -15.88 34.36 -13.79
CA ASP A 9 -15.07 35.51 -13.40
C ASP A 9 -14.65 35.45 -11.93
N ARG A 10 -15.56 35.03 -11.02
CA ARG A 10 -15.22 34.84 -9.60
C ARG A 10 -14.17 33.75 -9.39
N ILE A 11 -14.28 32.62 -10.08
CA ILE A 11 -13.28 31.55 -10.02
C ILE A 11 -11.94 32.09 -10.52
N LYS A 12 -11.92 32.76 -11.68
CA LYS A 12 -10.70 33.36 -12.24
C LYS A 12 -10.02 34.31 -11.25
N ILE A 13 -10.77 35.20 -10.60
CA ILE A 13 -10.22 36.10 -9.57
C ILE A 13 -9.54 35.33 -8.44
N ILE A 14 -10.13 34.22 -7.98
CA ILE A 14 -9.54 33.39 -6.92
C ILE A 14 -8.24 32.73 -7.40
N PHE A 15 -8.24 32.13 -8.59
CA PHE A 15 -7.05 31.51 -9.18
C PHE A 15 -5.97 32.53 -9.55
N ASP A 16 -6.35 33.73 -9.98
CA ASP A 16 -5.41 34.82 -10.21
C ASP A 16 -4.74 35.24 -8.92
N LYS A 17 -5.50 35.38 -7.81
CA LYS A 17 -4.91 35.65 -6.50
C LYS A 17 -3.89 34.57 -6.11
N GLU A 18 -4.22 33.30 -6.35
CA GLU A 18 -3.32 32.17 -6.09
C GLU A 18 -2.04 32.24 -6.94
N ARG A 19 -2.16 32.55 -8.24
CA ARG A 19 -1.01 32.70 -9.15
C ARG A 19 -0.04 33.80 -8.72
N HIS A 20 -0.56 34.87 -8.11
CA HIS A 20 0.25 35.99 -7.63
C HIS A 20 0.83 35.74 -6.23
N ASN A 21 0.47 34.65 -5.56
CA ASN A 21 1.06 34.28 -4.28
C ASN A 21 2.48 33.72 -4.51
N ARG A 22 3.50 34.55 -4.28
CA ARG A 22 4.92 34.20 -4.44
C ARG A 22 5.54 33.50 -3.21
N TYR A 23 4.76 33.31 -2.15
CA TYR A 23 5.17 32.67 -0.89
C TYR A 23 4.67 31.21 -0.79
N GLU A 24 4.85 30.57 0.37
CA GLU A 24 4.22 29.26 0.68
C GLU A 24 2.74 29.28 0.30
N ARG A 25 2.32 28.34 -0.56
CA ARG A 25 0.99 28.32 -1.20
C ARG A 25 -0.14 28.06 -0.20
N PHE A 26 0.17 27.34 0.88
CA PHE A 26 -0.71 26.99 1.97
C PHE A 26 0.09 26.95 3.28
N HIS A 27 -0.59 27.06 4.42
CA HIS A 27 0.02 27.03 5.75
C HIS A 27 -0.47 25.84 6.57
N TYR A 28 0.38 25.33 7.46
CA TYR A 28 0.06 24.22 8.36
C TYR A 28 -0.47 24.76 9.68
N ILE A 29 -1.60 24.22 10.13
CA ILE A 29 -2.16 24.51 11.44
C ILE A 29 -2.26 23.24 12.26
N GLU A 30 -1.61 23.25 13.43
CA GLU A 30 -1.74 22.19 14.43
C GLU A 30 -3.10 22.29 15.11
N ASN A 31 -3.89 21.22 15.09
CA ASN A 31 -5.11 21.07 15.88
C ASN A 31 -4.73 20.84 17.35
N THR A 32 -4.27 21.88 18.03
CA THR A 32 -4.16 21.84 19.48
C THR A 32 -5.55 22.01 20.08
N LYS A 33 -6.00 21.02 20.87
CA LYS A 33 -7.31 21.10 21.56
C LYS A 33 -7.38 22.21 22.63
N VAL A 34 -6.26 22.87 22.97
CA VAL A 34 -6.24 23.90 24.01
C VAL A 34 -5.16 24.96 23.71
N SER A 35 -5.60 26.22 23.76
CA SER A 35 -4.83 27.48 23.80
C SER A 35 -4.71 28.25 22.48
N SER A 36 -5.07 29.53 22.58
CA SER A 36 -5.21 30.54 21.53
C SER A 36 -3.88 31.06 20.96
N GLN A 37 -2.89 30.19 20.80
CA GLN A 37 -1.60 30.53 20.19
C GLN A 37 -1.29 29.54 19.06
N PHE A 38 -1.60 29.97 17.83
CA PHE A 38 -1.22 29.24 16.62
C PHE A 38 0.30 29.27 16.45
N HIS A 39 0.94 28.11 16.53
CA HIS A 39 2.35 27.96 16.16
C HIS A 39 2.45 27.64 14.66
N ILE A 40 2.69 28.67 13.85
CA ILE A 40 3.02 28.50 12.42
C ILE A 40 4.46 27.95 12.35
N ARG A 41 4.63 26.66 12.06
CA ARG A 41 5.94 26.07 11.74
C ARG A 41 6.23 26.19 10.24
N LYS A 42 7.46 26.61 9.90
CA LYS A 42 7.94 26.92 8.54
C LYS A 42 8.76 25.79 7.89
N LYS A 43 8.62 24.54 8.34
CA LYS A 43 9.42 23.44 7.79
C LYS A 43 8.55 22.24 7.45
N ASP A 44 8.23 22.17 6.16
CA ASP A 44 7.37 21.20 5.46
C ASP A 44 7.74 19.71 5.63
N LEU A 45 8.93 19.38 6.14
CA LEU A 45 9.50 18.02 6.13
C LEU A 45 9.88 17.49 7.52
N GLU A 46 9.50 18.21 8.59
CA GLU A 46 9.72 17.79 9.98
C GLU A 46 8.39 17.52 10.71
N LEU A 47 7.27 17.43 9.98
CA LEU A 47 5.96 17.11 10.56
C LEU A 47 5.86 15.60 10.76
N ASN A 48 5.47 15.18 11.96
CA ASN A 48 5.28 13.76 12.27
C ASN A 48 3.88 13.34 11.78
N PRO A 49 3.72 12.21 11.07
CA PRO A 49 2.40 11.73 10.64
C PRO A 49 1.37 11.57 11.78
N SER A 50 1.83 11.41 13.02
CA SER A 50 0.99 11.35 14.23
C SER A 50 0.48 12.70 14.73
N ASP A 51 0.98 13.80 14.20
CA ASP A 51 0.59 15.14 14.63
C ASP A 51 -0.73 15.56 13.94
N ASN A 52 -1.62 16.22 14.68
CA ASN A 52 -2.92 16.64 14.13
C ASN A 52 -2.80 17.93 13.29
N TRP A 53 -2.15 17.91 12.13
CA TRP A 53 -2.09 19.08 11.26
C TRP A 53 -3.25 19.12 10.26
N HIS A 54 -3.65 20.31 9.82
CA HIS A 54 -4.46 20.49 8.63
C HIS A 54 -3.94 21.65 7.78
N LEU A 55 -4.33 21.64 6.51
CA LEU A 55 -3.97 22.67 5.56
C LEU A 55 -4.95 23.85 5.67
N GLU A 56 -4.43 25.05 5.93
CA GLU A 56 -5.16 26.29 5.75
C GLU A 56 -4.80 26.94 4.42
N TRP A 57 -5.82 27.23 3.62
CA TRP A 57 -5.67 27.78 2.29
C TRP A 57 -6.82 28.76 2.02
N ASP A 58 -6.53 30.07 2.07
CA ASP A 58 -7.53 31.14 1.96
C ASP A 58 -8.34 31.07 0.66
N THR A 59 -7.64 30.79 -0.45
CA THR A 59 -8.24 30.67 -1.78
C THR A 59 -9.10 29.41 -1.88
N TYR A 60 -8.73 28.30 -1.23
CA TYR A 60 -9.62 27.14 -1.05
C TYR A 60 -10.88 27.52 -0.28
N THR A 61 -10.77 28.27 0.81
CA THR A 61 -11.94 28.71 1.59
C THR A 61 -12.88 29.58 0.74
N ALA A 62 -12.33 30.44 -0.11
CA ALA A 62 -13.12 31.22 -1.06
C ALA A 62 -13.80 30.33 -2.11
N LEU A 63 -13.10 29.35 -2.68
CA LEU A 63 -13.68 28.38 -3.63
C LEU A 63 -14.80 27.57 -2.98
N LYS A 64 -14.60 27.09 -1.74
CA LYS A 64 -15.60 26.32 -1.00
C LYS A 64 -16.87 27.13 -0.74
N LYS A 65 -16.73 28.40 -0.32
CA LYS A 65 -17.87 29.30 -0.16
C LYS A 65 -18.62 29.50 -1.47
N LEU A 66 -17.90 29.69 -2.58
CA LEU A 66 -18.50 29.84 -3.90
C LEU A 66 -19.24 28.56 -4.32
N TYR A 67 -18.61 27.40 -4.15
CA TYR A 67 -19.20 26.09 -4.45
C TYR A 67 -20.49 25.85 -3.66
N ASN A 68 -20.50 26.15 -2.36
CA ASN A 68 -21.68 25.99 -1.52
C ASN A 68 -22.86 26.88 -1.97
N ILE A 69 -22.59 28.07 -2.51
CA ILE A 69 -23.63 28.97 -3.03
C ILE A 69 -24.27 28.36 -4.28
N ILE A 70 -23.47 27.77 -5.15
CA ILE A 70 -23.92 27.22 -6.44
C ILE A 70 -24.28 25.74 -6.37
N GLU A 71 -24.12 25.09 -5.22
CA GLU A 71 -24.23 23.64 -5.06
C GLU A 71 -25.57 23.13 -5.60
N LYS A 72 -26.67 23.86 -5.39
CA LYS A 72 -28.01 23.42 -5.83
C LYS A 72 -28.32 23.73 -7.30
N ASP A 73 -27.54 24.55 -7.97
CA ASP A 73 -27.73 24.90 -9.38
C ASP A 73 -26.81 24.07 -10.27
N ILE A 74 -27.41 23.15 -11.02
CA ILE A 74 -26.71 22.19 -11.88
C ILE A 74 -25.85 22.91 -12.93
N LYS A 75 -26.38 23.96 -13.57
CA LYS A 75 -25.66 24.66 -14.65
C LYS A 75 -24.45 25.40 -14.11
N SER A 76 -24.65 26.13 -13.02
CA SER A 76 -23.58 26.83 -12.32
C SER A 76 -22.49 25.88 -11.81
N ARG A 77 -22.89 24.71 -11.30
CA ARG A 77 -21.98 23.66 -10.85
C ARG A 77 -21.16 23.09 -12.00
N GLU A 78 -21.78 22.85 -13.15
CA GLU A 78 -21.08 22.36 -14.34
C GLU A 78 -20.03 23.37 -14.84
N ILE A 79 -20.36 24.66 -14.87
CA ILE A 79 -19.41 25.74 -15.20
C ILE A 79 -18.25 25.75 -14.20
N PHE A 80 -18.57 25.65 -12.90
CA PHE A 80 -17.55 25.62 -11.85
C PHE A 80 -16.62 24.42 -12.01
N ASP A 81 -17.18 23.20 -12.10
CA ASP A 81 -16.42 21.97 -12.23
C ASP A 81 -15.52 22.02 -13.48
N ASN A 82 -16.04 22.45 -14.63
CA ASN A 82 -15.25 22.60 -15.86
C ASN A 82 -14.11 23.62 -15.69
N THR A 83 -14.37 24.74 -15.01
CA THR A 83 -13.33 25.75 -14.76
C THR A 83 -12.24 25.20 -13.84
N ILE A 84 -12.57 24.47 -12.77
CA ILE A 84 -11.58 23.84 -11.88
C ILE A 84 -10.73 22.81 -12.65
N LYS A 85 -11.35 22.01 -13.52
CA LYS A 85 -10.64 21.03 -14.35
C LYS A 85 -9.66 21.69 -15.32
N GLU A 86 -10.07 22.79 -15.94
CA GLU A 86 -9.19 23.60 -16.79
C GLU A 86 -8.00 24.16 -16.01
N GLU A 87 -8.21 24.58 -14.76
CA GLU A 87 -7.12 25.06 -13.90
C GLU A 87 -6.14 23.96 -13.48
N LEU A 88 -6.61 22.74 -13.23
CA LEU A 88 -5.74 21.59 -12.98
C LEU A 88 -4.90 21.20 -14.21
N MET A 89 -5.46 21.34 -15.42
CA MET A 89 -4.75 21.09 -16.68
C MET A 89 -3.61 22.08 -16.95
N LYS A 90 -3.67 23.30 -16.42
CA LYS A 90 -2.66 24.35 -16.69
C LYS A 90 -1.32 24.04 -16.02
N GLU A 91 -0.23 24.52 -16.59
CA GLU A 91 1.07 24.51 -15.93
C GLU A 91 1.22 25.73 -15.02
N SER A 92 0.49 25.74 -13.91
CA SER A 92 0.52 26.85 -12.97
C SER A 92 0.63 26.38 -11.53
N CYS A 93 1.14 27.25 -10.65
CA CYS A 93 1.13 27.02 -9.20
C CYS A 93 -0.29 26.84 -8.65
N ALA A 94 -1.30 27.43 -9.29
CA ALA A 94 -2.69 27.31 -8.85
C ALA A 94 -3.32 25.95 -9.19
N SER A 95 -2.63 25.09 -9.96
CA SER A 95 -3.13 23.76 -10.28
C SER A 95 -3.19 22.84 -9.05
N SER A 96 -2.34 23.05 -8.04
CA SER A 96 -2.45 22.33 -6.78
C SER A 96 -3.70 22.71 -5.98
N LEU A 97 -4.16 23.97 -6.07
CA LEU A 97 -5.44 24.39 -5.49
C LEU A 97 -6.62 23.67 -6.17
N ALA A 98 -6.59 23.57 -7.51
CA ALA A 98 -7.60 22.84 -8.27
C ALA A 98 -7.60 21.34 -7.91
N PHE A 99 -6.41 20.72 -7.84
CA PHE A 99 -6.24 19.35 -7.38
C PHE A 99 -6.86 19.15 -6.00
N TYR A 100 -6.46 19.98 -5.03
CA TYR A 100 -6.89 19.90 -3.65
C TYR A 100 -8.41 20.06 -3.52
N PHE A 101 -8.99 21.01 -4.28
CA PHE A 101 -10.43 21.21 -4.28
C PHE A 101 -11.18 19.97 -4.78
N LEU A 102 -10.78 19.42 -5.93
CA LEU A 102 -11.39 18.21 -6.51
C LEU A 102 -11.26 17.00 -5.59
N LEU A 103 -10.11 16.87 -4.91
CA LEU A 103 -9.85 15.80 -3.96
C LEU A 103 -10.84 15.87 -2.78
N LYS A 104 -11.03 17.06 -2.21
CA LYS A 104 -11.96 17.29 -1.09
C LYS A 104 -13.43 17.03 -1.42
N ILE A 105 -13.82 17.15 -2.69
CA ILE A 105 -15.19 16.84 -3.14
C ILE A 105 -15.31 15.42 -3.73
N GLY A 106 -14.28 14.58 -3.59
CA GLY A 106 -14.32 13.16 -3.97
C GLY A 106 -14.30 12.90 -5.48
N ARG A 107 -13.72 13.80 -6.28
CA ARG A 107 -13.65 13.67 -7.75
C ARG A 107 -12.41 12.90 -8.22
N ASN A 108 -12.11 11.80 -7.55
CA ASN A 108 -10.85 11.06 -7.66
C ASN A 108 -10.54 10.59 -9.09
N LYS A 109 -11.52 10.00 -9.77
CA LYS A 109 -11.37 9.57 -11.17
C LYS A 109 -11.04 10.71 -12.13
N GLU A 110 -11.73 11.84 -11.97
CA GLU A 110 -11.54 13.01 -12.84
C GLU A 110 -10.16 13.63 -12.64
N ILE A 111 -9.64 13.64 -11.41
CA ILE A 111 -8.27 14.07 -11.10
C ILE A 111 -7.25 13.24 -11.88
N ILE A 112 -7.36 11.90 -11.83
CA ILE A 112 -6.43 11.00 -12.50
C ILE A 112 -6.47 11.21 -14.02
N GLU A 113 -7.66 11.20 -14.62
CA GLU A 113 -7.84 11.41 -16.07
C GLU A 113 -7.21 12.74 -16.54
N ILE A 114 -7.33 13.80 -15.73
CA ILE A 114 -6.78 15.12 -16.03
C ILE A 114 -5.26 15.12 -15.93
N ILE A 115 -4.69 14.53 -14.89
CA ILE A 115 -3.23 14.46 -14.72
C ILE A 115 -2.60 13.59 -15.80
N GLU A 116 -3.21 12.45 -16.14
CA GLU A 116 -2.80 11.60 -17.27
C GLU A 116 -2.77 12.37 -18.59
N LYS A 117 -3.85 13.09 -18.89
CA LYS A 117 -3.96 13.91 -20.11
C LYS A 117 -2.91 15.01 -20.12
N ARG A 118 -2.70 15.68 -18.98
CA ARG A 118 -1.67 16.70 -18.81
C ARG A 118 -0.26 16.14 -19.06
N GLN A 119 0.07 15.00 -18.46
CA GLN A 119 1.37 14.34 -18.67
C GLN A 119 1.57 13.92 -20.12
N SER A 120 0.54 13.36 -20.76
CA SER A 120 0.58 12.98 -22.18
C SER A 120 0.85 14.19 -23.08
N ASN A 121 0.25 15.34 -22.79
CA ASN A 121 0.50 16.59 -23.52
C ASN A 121 1.94 17.10 -23.34
N ILE A 122 2.49 16.99 -22.12
CA ILE A 122 3.88 17.40 -21.82
C ILE A 122 4.88 16.51 -22.58
N LEU A 123 4.67 15.19 -22.57
CA LEU A 123 5.51 14.23 -23.29
C LEU A 123 5.53 14.47 -24.80
N PHE A 124 4.41 14.92 -25.36
CA PHE A 124 4.30 15.27 -26.78
C PHE A 124 5.10 16.55 -27.13
N LEU A 125 5.17 17.53 -26.22
CA LEU A 125 5.74 18.84 -26.51
C LEU A 125 7.27 18.93 -26.43
N ARG A 126 7.98 17.88 -25.95
CA ARG A 126 9.46 17.62 -26.02
C ARG A 126 10.44 18.80 -25.85
N SER A 127 10.00 19.95 -25.34
CA SER A 127 10.77 21.19 -25.32
C SER A 127 10.87 21.74 -23.90
N GLY A 128 11.96 21.39 -23.20
CA GLY A 128 12.60 22.21 -22.15
C GLY A 128 11.85 22.59 -20.87
N PHE A 129 10.53 22.41 -20.75
CA PHE A 129 9.73 22.86 -19.61
C PHE A 129 9.47 21.72 -18.61
N TYR A 130 10.52 21.25 -17.94
CA TYR A 130 10.41 20.23 -16.88
C TYR A 130 9.86 20.78 -15.54
N LEU A 131 9.86 22.11 -15.37
CA LEU A 131 9.52 22.79 -14.10
C LEU A 131 8.06 22.60 -13.66
N GLY A 132 7.13 22.38 -14.61
CA GLY A 132 5.69 22.32 -14.30
C GLY A 132 5.23 20.99 -13.69
N LYS A 133 5.89 19.88 -14.00
CA LYS A 133 5.56 18.54 -13.48
C LYS A 133 5.99 18.41 -12.01
N GLU A 134 7.23 18.77 -11.72
CA GLU A 134 7.80 18.69 -10.36
C GLU A 134 7.00 19.53 -9.37
N ALA A 135 6.58 20.74 -9.76
CA ALA A 135 5.85 21.63 -8.86
C ALA A 135 4.50 21.09 -8.40
N LEU A 136 3.72 20.45 -9.28
CA LEU A 136 2.42 19.87 -8.89
C LEU A 136 2.61 18.63 -8.02
N PHE A 137 3.52 17.73 -8.40
CA PHE A 137 3.76 16.48 -7.67
C PHE A 137 4.34 16.74 -6.26
N ASN A 138 5.17 17.77 -6.11
CA ASN A 138 5.66 18.21 -4.80
C ASN A 138 4.52 18.73 -3.91
N ASP A 139 3.58 19.50 -4.47
CA ASP A 139 2.41 19.96 -3.71
C ASP A 139 1.48 18.79 -3.36
N ILE A 140 1.26 17.84 -4.28
CA ILE A 140 0.48 16.63 -4.02
C ILE A 140 1.10 15.82 -2.88
N GLN A 141 2.42 15.66 -2.88
CA GLN A 141 3.13 14.96 -1.80
C GLN A 141 2.87 15.63 -0.44
N LYS A 142 2.95 16.96 -0.37
CA LYS A 142 2.66 17.70 0.87
C LYS A 142 1.20 17.53 1.30
N ILE A 143 0.27 17.53 0.35
CA ILE A 143 -1.15 17.29 0.63
C ILE A 143 -1.37 15.86 1.15
N MET A 144 -0.73 14.85 0.54
CA MET A 144 -0.76 13.46 0.99
C MET A 144 -0.28 13.33 2.43
N HIS A 145 0.86 13.95 2.74
CA HIS A 145 1.45 13.93 4.07
C HIS A 145 0.52 14.54 5.14
N CYS A 146 -0.14 15.66 4.82
CA CYS A 146 -0.96 16.37 5.79
C CYS A 146 -2.37 15.80 5.95
N GLU A 147 -2.95 15.27 4.87
CA GLU A 147 -4.34 14.83 4.87
C GLU A 147 -4.50 13.46 4.16
N PRO A 148 -3.84 12.41 4.66
CA PRO A 148 -3.79 11.10 4.01
C PRO A 148 -5.17 10.43 3.89
N VAL A 149 -6.13 10.83 4.71
CA VAL A 149 -7.51 10.31 4.71
C VAL A 149 -8.25 10.51 3.38
N TYR A 150 -7.86 11.50 2.55
CA TYR A 150 -8.54 11.76 1.27
C TYR A 150 -7.99 10.93 0.09
N PHE A 151 -6.89 10.20 0.29
CA PHE A 151 -6.20 9.48 -0.79
C PHE A 151 -6.54 8.00 -0.80
N ASP A 152 -7.68 7.59 -1.36
CA ASP A 152 -8.01 6.17 -1.47
C ASP A 152 -6.98 5.37 -2.29
N ASP A 153 -7.05 4.04 -2.22
CA ASP A 153 -6.09 3.15 -2.90
C ASP A 153 -6.08 3.38 -4.41
N TYR A 154 -7.23 3.76 -4.99
CA TYR A 154 -7.33 4.11 -6.40
C TYR A 154 -6.45 5.32 -6.74
N ILE A 155 -6.52 6.42 -5.99
CA ILE A 155 -5.63 7.57 -6.22
C ILE A 155 -4.18 7.16 -5.98
N LEU A 156 -3.88 6.46 -4.89
CA LEU A 156 -2.51 6.09 -4.54
C LEU A 156 -1.84 5.25 -5.65
N ASP A 157 -2.53 4.22 -6.15
CA ASP A 157 -2.02 3.34 -7.22
C ASP A 157 -1.82 4.10 -8.55
N ASN A 158 -2.77 4.97 -8.92
CA ASN A 158 -2.65 5.74 -10.15
C ASN A 158 -1.57 6.82 -10.03
N MET A 159 -1.41 7.46 -8.87
CA MET A 159 -0.33 8.42 -8.62
C MET A 159 1.04 7.77 -8.68
N GLN A 160 1.19 6.58 -8.11
CA GLN A 160 2.42 5.79 -8.20
C GLN A 160 2.73 5.44 -9.66
N SER A 161 1.72 5.02 -10.42
CA SER A 161 1.85 4.74 -11.85
C SER A 161 2.28 5.98 -12.64
N LEU A 162 1.65 7.13 -12.40
CA LEU A 162 1.95 8.43 -13.01
C LEU A 162 3.34 8.97 -12.66
N ASN A 163 3.81 8.71 -11.45
CA ASN A 163 5.17 9.05 -11.02
C ASN A 163 6.23 8.19 -11.76
N ASN A 164 5.87 6.95 -12.10
CA ASN A 164 6.76 5.99 -12.76
C ASN A 164 6.77 6.08 -14.30
N MET A 165 5.83 6.80 -14.92
CA MET A 165 5.75 6.92 -16.40
C MET A 165 6.99 7.58 -17.04
N ASP A 166 7.75 8.38 -16.30
CA ASP A 166 8.99 8.99 -16.78
C ASP A 166 10.10 8.83 -15.75
N THR A 167 11.01 7.89 -16.02
CA THR A 167 12.13 7.58 -15.14
C THR A 167 13.07 8.75 -14.90
N SER A 168 13.11 9.75 -15.79
CA SER A 168 14.00 10.91 -15.66
C SER A 168 13.47 11.98 -14.70
N SER A 169 12.15 12.01 -14.46
CA SER A 169 11.48 12.95 -13.57
C SER A 169 10.70 12.25 -12.45
N ARG A 170 11.05 10.99 -12.17
CA ARG A 170 10.48 10.23 -11.05
C ARG A 170 10.83 10.93 -9.75
N ASN A 171 9.83 11.13 -8.89
CA ASN A 171 10.02 11.66 -7.54
C ASN A 171 10.01 10.51 -6.52
N PRO A 172 11.17 10.03 -6.02
CA PRO A 172 11.20 8.91 -5.07
C PRO A 172 10.52 9.21 -3.73
N SER A 173 10.47 10.49 -3.32
CA SER A 173 9.84 10.85 -2.04
C SER A 173 8.32 10.73 -2.10
N LEU A 174 7.73 10.90 -3.28
CA LEU A 174 6.30 10.63 -3.46
C LEU A 174 5.98 9.13 -3.34
N ASP A 175 6.82 8.25 -3.91
CA ASP A 175 6.61 6.80 -3.77
C ASP A 175 6.69 6.38 -2.30
N TYR A 176 7.66 6.92 -1.56
CA TYR A 176 7.79 6.67 -0.12
C TYR A 176 6.55 7.12 0.66
N GLU A 177 6.01 8.30 0.35
CA GLU A 177 4.79 8.80 1.00
C GLU A 177 3.57 7.91 0.71
N ILE A 178 3.42 7.46 -0.54
CA ILE A 178 2.35 6.54 -0.95
C ILE A 178 2.45 5.22 -0.17
N ASP A 179 3.64 4.64 -0.11
CA ASP A 179 3.88 3.38 0.59
C ASP A 179 3.65 3.54 2.11
N SER A 180 4.04 4.69 2.68
CA SER A 180 3.80 5.03 4.09
C SER A 180 2.30 5.09 4.42
N ILE A 181 1.49 5.76 3.58
CA ILE A 181 0.02 5.83 3.78
C ILE A 181 -0.61 4.44 3.69
N LYS A 182 -0.23 3.63 2.69
CA LYS A 182 -0.73 2.25 2.54
C LYS A 182 -0.36 1.39 3.75
N PHE A 183 0.87 1.53 4.24
CA PHE A 183 1.34 0.80 5.42
C PHE A 183 0.56 1.20 6.67
N SER A 184 0.36 2.51 6.92
CA SER A 184 -0.44 2.98 8.06
C SER A 184 -1.87 2.47 8.02
N ARG A 185 -2.53 2.48 6.86
CA ARG A 185 -3.88 1.92 6.71
C ARG A 185 -3.92 0.43 6.99
N LEU A 186 -2.97 -0.31 6.45
CA LEU A 186 -2.87 -1.74 6.73
C LEU A 186 -2.68 -1.97 8.23
N GLN A 187 -1.87 -1.14 8.90
CA GLN A 187 -1.68 -1.22 10.34
C GLN A 187 -2.98 -0.95 11.10
N ASP A 188 -3.77 0.06 10.70
CA ASP A 188 -5.08 0.37 11.30
C ASP A 188 -6.12 -0.73 11.03
N GLU A 189 -6.14 -1.30 9.83
CA GLU A 189 -7.01 -2.44 9.48
C GLU A 189 -6.66 -3.70 10.28
N LEU A 190 -5.37 -3.85 10.63
CA LEU A 190 -4.89 -4.91 11.50
C LEU A 190 -5.09 -4.58 12.99
N GLU A 191 -5.39 -3.33 13.35
CA GLU A 191 -5.62 -2.94 14.75
C GLU A 191 -6.93 -3.55 15.26
N GLY A 192 -6.83 -4.45 16.24
CA GLY A 192 -7.97 -5.19 16.77
C GLY A 192 -8.27 -6.51 16.04
N VAL A 193 -7.57 -6.80 14.93
CA VAL A 193 -7.40 -8.18 14.48
C VAL A 193 -6.50 -8.87 15.50
N ASN A 194 -6.98 -9.94 16.13
CA ASN A 194 -6.19 -10.67 17.12
C ASN A 194 -4.83 -11.05 16.51
N GLU A 195 -3.74 -10.49 17.05
CA GLU A 195 -2.36 -10.80 16.62
C GLU A 195 -1.99 -12.27 16.85
N GLU A 196 -2.89 -13.10 17.40
CA GLU A 196 -2.81 -14.56 17.42
C GLU A 196 -3.87 -15.21 16.50
N ILE A 197 -3.70 -15.09 15.19
CA ILE A 197 -4.34 -16.02 14.25
C ILE A 197 -3.42 -17.23 14.12
N ASN A 198 -3.58 -18.17 15.05
CA ASN A 198 -2.94 -19.49 15.06
C ASN A 198 -4.00 -20.59 15.26
N ILE A 199 -5.22 -20.33 14.79
CA ILE A 199 -6.38 -21.20 15.02
C ILE A 199 -6.19 -22.59 14.41
N HIS A 200 -5.31 -22.73 13.42
CA HIS A 200 -5.04 -23.99 12.71
C HIS A 200 -3.75 -24.69 13.16
N LYS A 201 -3.03 -24.20 14.17
CA LYS A 201 -1.74 -24.78 14.57
C LYS A 201 -1.86 -26.26 14.96
N GLU A 202 -2.88 -26.60 15.75
CA GLU A 202 -3.12 -27.99 16.16
C GLU A 202 -3.47 -28.88 14.96
N GLN A 203 -4.31 -28.38 14.05
CA GLN A 203 -4.66 -29.08 12.81
C GLN A 203 -3.44 -29.30 11.91
N VAL A 204 -2.53 -28.33 11.81
CA VAL A 204 -1.27 -28.49 11.07
C VAL A 204 -0.44 -29.62 11.67
N ILE A 205 -0.30 -29.67 13.00
CA ILE A 205 0.44 -30.73 13.70
C ILE A 205 -0.21 -32.10 13.45
N ASP A 206 -1.54 -32.18 13.53
CA ASP A 206 -2.29 -33.40 13.28
C ASP A 206 -2.10 -33.92 11.84
N ILE A 207 -2.17 -33.04 10.85
CA ILE A 207 -1.98 -33.42 9.45
C ILE A 207 -0.53 -33.85 9.19
N ILE A 208 0.46 -33.14 9.75
CA ILE A 208 1.89 -33.54 9.70
C ILE A 208 2.07 -34.96 10.25
N SER A 209 1.47 -35.24 11.42
CA SER A 209 1.54 -36.57 12.04
C SER A 209 0.86 -37.63 11.18
N LYS A 210 -0.32 -37.33 10.65
CA LYS A 210 -1.12 -38.22 9.80
C LYS A 210 -0.38 -38.66 8.53
N PHE A 211 0.34 -37.75 7.89
CA PHE A 211 1.14 -38.09 6.69
C PHE A 211 2.53 -38.65 7.02
N GLY A 212 2.87 -38.84 8.30
CA GLY A 212 4.16 -39.39 8.70
C GLY A 212 5.35 -38.47 8.37
N PHE A 213 5.12 -37.15 8.36
CA PHE A 213 6.18 -36.16 8.16
C PHE A 213 7.12 -36.13 9.36
N SER A 214 8.28 -35.49 9.21
CA SER A 214 9.27 -35.37 10.27
C SER A 214 8.66 -34.81 11.56
N SER A 215 8.84 -35.51 12.68
CA SER A 215 8.37 -35.07 14.00
C SER A 215 8.95 -33.72 14.41
N GLU A 216 10.09 -33.33 13.84
CA GLU A 216 10.73 -32.04 14.09
C GLU A 216 9.87 -30.87 13.60
N LEU A 217 9.05 -31.04 12.55
CA LEU A 217 8.10 -30.02 12.10
C LEU A 217 7.03 -29.74 13.18
N GLY A 218 6.47 -30.81 13.75
CA GLY A 218 5.47 -30.69 14.82
C GLY A 218 6.06 -30.11 16.11
N LYS A 219 7.27 -30.55 16.50
CA LYS A 219 7.99 -29.99 17.65
C LYS A 219 8.27 -28.51 17.49
N PHE A 220 8.73 -28.09 16.31
CA PHE A 220 8.97 -26.68 16.01
C PHE A 220 7.71 -25.84 16.24
N LEU A 221 6.54 -26.29 15.75
CA LEU A 221 5.27 -25.59 15.96
C LEU A 221 4.83 -25.55 17.44
N LEU A 222 5.22 -26.51 18.26
CA LEU A 222 4.96 -26.47 19.71
C LEU A 222 5.93 -25.55 20.47
N GLU A 223 7.15 -25.37 19.97
CA GLU A 223 8.20 -24.56 20.59
C GLU A 223 8.15 -23.09 20.18
N ILE A 224 7.61 -22.80 18.98
CA ILE A 224 7.58 -21.44 18.41
C ILE A 224 6.83 -20.44 19.29
N ASP A 225 5.83 -20.88 20.05
CA ASP A 225 5.07 -20.03 20.97
C ASP A 225 5.77 -19.84 22.33
N LYS A 226 6.53 -20.84 22.80
CA LYS A 226 7.23 -20.78 24.10
C LYS A 226 8.31 -19.72 24.13
N THR A 227 8.85 -19.36 22.97
CA THR A 227 9.93 -18.39 22.86
C THR A 227 9.45 -16.94 23.08
N LEU A 228 8.13 -16.72 23.18
CA LEU A 228 7.49 -15.40 23.19
C LEU A 228 6.90 -15.00 24.55
N GLU A 229 6.94 -15.88 25.55
CA GLU A 229 6.41 -15.67 26.90
C GLU A 229 7.30 -14.77 27.79
N LEU A 230 8.37 -14.18 27.25
CA LEU A 230 9.25 -13.26 28.00
C LEU A 230 8.78 -11.79 27.81
N PRO A 231 8.32 -11.11 28.88
CA PRO A 231 7.63 -9.83 28.75
C PRO A 231 8.48 -8.67 28.22
N ASP A 232 9.82 -8.74 28.31
CA ASP A 232 10.70 -7.56 28.17
C ASP A 232 11.46 -7.46 26.83
N TRP A 233 11.09 -8.23 25.80
CA TRP A 233 11.78 -8.17 24.50
C TRP A 233 11.00 -7.36 23.45
N GLU A 234 11.47 -6.15 23.14
CA GLU A 234 11.01 -5.39 21.96
C GLU A 234 11.55 -5.98 20.65
N SER A 235 12.66 -6.71 20.71
CA SER A 235 13.32 -7.35 19.57
C SER A 235 13.50 -8.85 19.77
N ILE A 236 13.32 -9.61 18.70
CA ILE A 236 13.52 -11.05 18.63
C ILE A 236 14.78 -11.33 17.80
N ASN A 237 15.54 -12.35 18.21
CA ASN A 237 16.70 -12.81 17.45
C ASN A 237 16.25 -13.29 16.05
N SER A 238 16.87 -12.78 14.98
CA SER A 238 16.56 -13.16 13.60
C SER A 238 16.74 -14.66 13.29
N GLY A 239 17.42 -15.39 14.17
CA GLY A 239 17.43 -16.85 14.20
C GLY A 239 16.03 -17.47 14.24
N MET A 240 15.03 -16.81 14.83
CA MET A 240 13.65 -17.31 14.84
C MET A 240 12.98 -17.26 13.47
N ILE A 241 13.19 -16.17 12.70
CA ILE A 241 12.72 -16.07 11.32
C ILE A 241 13.46 -17.11 10.45
N SER A 242 14.75 -17.32 10.70
CA SER A 242 15.53 -18.36 10.03
C SER A 242 14.98 -19.78 10.30
N ASN A 243 14.56 -20.06 11.53
CA ASN A 243 13.94 -21.34 11.87
C ASN A 243 12.57 -21.49 11.19
N LEU A 244 11.76 -20.43 11.13
CA LEU A 244 10.49 -20.44 10.39
C LEU A 244 10.70 -20.70 8.90
N ARG A 245 11.74 -20.10 8.31
CA ARG A 245 12.14 -20.38 6.93
C ARG A 245 12.56 -21.85 6.75
N ALA A 246 13.37 -22.39 7.66
CA ALA A 246 13.80 -23.79 7.60
C ALA A 246 12.60 -24.76 7.72
N PHE A 247 11.64 -24.44 8.58
CA PHE A 247 10.37 -25.14 8.68
C PHE A 247 9.64 -25.18 7.33
N PHE A 248 9.53 -24.05 6.62
CA PHE A 248 8.88 -23.99 5.31
C PHE A 248 9.62 -24.77 4.22
N GLU A 249 10.94 -24.72 4.20
CA GLU A 249 11.74 -25.50 3.26
C GLU A 249 11.53 -27.00 3.48
N GLU A 250 11.47 -27.45 4.73
CA GLU A 250 11.28 -28.86 5.07
C GLU A 250 9.83 -29.34 4.87
N LEU A 251 8.84 -28.50 5.18
CA LEU A 251 7.44 -28.74 4.87
C LEU A 251 7.24 -28.89 3.36
N THR A 252 7.85 -28.00 2.56
CA THR A 252 7.81 -28.06 1.08
C THR A 252 8.33 -29.40 0.57
N LYS A 253 9.48 -29.85 1.07
CA LYS A 253 10.03 -31.17 0.69
C LYS A 253 9.10 -32.31 1.08
N SER A 254 8.56 -32.27 2.29
CA SER A 254 7.66 -33.31 2.82
C SER A 254 6.38 -33.42 1.98
N ILE A 255 5.75 -32.28 1.67
CA ILE A 255 4.57 -32.23 0.81
C ILE A 255 4.89 -32.76 -0.59
N ALA A 256 5.98 -32.31 -1.22
CA ALA A 256 6.35 -32.77 -2.56
C ALA A 256 6.62 -34.28 -2.59
N MET A 257 7.30 -34.81 -1.56
CA MET A 257 7.53 -36.25 -1.42
C MET A 257 6.21 -37.01 -1.28
N GLN A 258 5.26 -36.49 -0.50
CA GLN A 258 3.96 -37.11 -0.34
C GLN A 258 3.14 -37.10 -1.63
N ILE A 259 3.17 -36.00 -2.39
CA ILE A 259 2.55 -35.93 -3.70
C ILE A 259 3.16 -37.01 -4.61
N LYS A 260 4.49 -37.11 -4.68
CA LYS A 260 5.17 -38.15 -5.47
C LYS A 260 4.74 -39.56 -5.06
N GLN A 261 4.56 -39.84 -3.77
CA GLN A 261 4.07 -41.13 -3.30
C GLN A 261 2.61 -41.40 -3.71
N ILE A 262 1.76 -40.36 -3.73
CA ILE A 262 0.34 -40.46 -4.09
C ILE A 262 0.13 -40.56 -5.61
N THR A 263 0.97 -39.89 -6.40
CA THR A 263 0.79 -39.77 -7.85
C THR A 263 1.70 -40.67 -8.66
N GLU A 264 2.80 -41.15 -8.06
CA GLU A 264 3.91 -41.87 -8.70
C GLU A 264 4.65 -41.06 -9.79
N GLU A 265 4.41 -39.75 -9.87
CA GLU A 265 5.02 -38.88 -10.85
C GLU A 265 6.31 -38.24 -10.33
N GLU A 266 7.36 -38.22 -11.16
CA GLU A 266 8.67 -37.71 -10.79
C GLU A 266 8.72 -36.18 -10.62
N TYR A 267 9.72 -35.71 -9.85
CA TYR A 267 9.92 -34.28 -9.65
C TYR A 267 10.33 -33.58 -10.95
N PRO A 268 9.81 -32.38 -11.23
CA PRO A 268 10.31 -31.56 -12.32
C PRO A 268 11.76 -31.18 -12.03
N ASN A 269 12.62 -31.35 -13.03
CA ASN A 269 14.02 -30.98 -12.94
C ASN A 269 14.34 -29.90 -13.98
N ASP A 270 13.93 -28.66 -13.70
CA ASP A 270 14.34 -27.50 -14.50
C ASP A 270 15.70 -26.99 -13.98
N PRO A 271 16.77 -27.06 -14.80
CA PRO A 271 18.09 -26.60 -14.39
C PRO A 271 18.17 -25.08 -14.16
N LYS A 272 17.15 -24.31 -14.57
CA LYS A 272 17.08 -22.86 -14.32
C LYS A 272 16.52 -22.52 -12.94
N LYS A 273 15.99 -23.49 -12.20
CA LYS A 273 15.38 -23.29 -10.87
C LYS A 273 16.20 -23.98 -9.79
N SER A 274 16.14 -23.44 -8.58
CA SER A 274 16.66 -24.12 -7.38
C SER A 274 15.84 -25.37 -7.09
N LEU A 275 16.38 -26.29 -6.28
CA LEU A 275 15.65 -27.49 -5.84
C LEU A 275 14.30 -27.12 -5.21
N ILE A 276 14.28 -26.18 -4.28
CA ILE A 276 13.04 -25.69 -3.64
C ILE A 276 12.11 -25.05 -4.67
N GLY A 277 12.63 -24.29 -5.63
CA GLY A 277 11.82 -23.70 -6.70
C GLY A 277 11.15 -24.75 -7.59
N ASN A 278 11.84 -25.85 -7.88
CA ASN A 278 11.28 -27.00 -8.60
C ASN A 278 10.18 -27.70 -7.78
N LEU A 279 10.42 -27.95 -6.49
CA LEU A 279 9.42 -28.57 -5.62
C LEU A 279 8.18 -27.70 -5.44
N ARG A 280 8.32 -26.37 -5.35
CA ARG A 280 7.18 -25.46 -5.26
C ARG A 280 6.35 -25.42 -6.54
N ALA A 281 6.99 -25.41 -7.71
CA ALA A 281 6.29 -25.53 -8.98
C ALA A 281 5.51 -26.85 -9.10
N TYR A 282 6.09 -27.93 -8.59
CA TYR A 282 5.42 -29.23 -8.50
C TYR A 282 4.21 -29.20 -7.56
N ILE A 283 4.35 -28.64 -6.36
CA ILE A 283 3.25 -28.48 -5.42
C ILE A 283 2.11 -27.66 -6.05
N LYS A 284 2.44 -26.55 -6.71
CA LYS A 284 1.46 -25.70 -7.40
C LYS A 284 0.61 -26.50 -8.38
N SER A 285 1.24 -27.30 -9.25
CA SER A 285 0.52 -28.05 -10.28
C SER A 285 -0.39 -29.12 -9.71
N TYR A 286 0.07 -29.87 -8.70
CA TYR A 286 -0.68 -31.00 -8.14
C TYR A 286 -1.74 -30.62 -7.13
N LEU A 287 -1.46 -29.60 -6.31
CA LEU A 287 -2.44 -29.08 -5.36
C LEU A 287 -3.42 -28.09 -6.00
N LYS A 288 -3.29 -27.85 -7.32
CA LYS A 288 -4.13 -26.95 -8.12
C LYS A 288 -4.18 -25.55 -7.51
N LEU A 289 -3.02 -25.02 -7.09
CA LEU A 289 -2.94 -23.68 -6.52
C LEU A 289 -3.15 -22.65 -7.63
N SER A 290 -3.94 -21.61 -7.36
CA SER A 290 -4.11 -20.50 -8.29
C SER A 290 -2.84 -19.67 -8.41
N ASP A 291 -2.74 -18.83 -9.44
CA ASP A 291 -1.61 -17.90 -9.57
C ASP A 291 -1.57 -16.88 -8.42
N TYR A 292 -2.72 -16.57 -7.81
CA TYR A 292 -2.79 -15.72 -6.63
C TYR A 292 -2.24 -16.41 -5.38
N ASP A 293 -2.59 -17.69 -5.17
CA ASP A 293 -2.08 -18.49 -4.05
C ASP A 293 -0.56 -18.63 -4.12
N ASP A 294 -0.05 -18.97 -5.31
CA ASP A 294 1.38 -19.12 -5.56
C ASP A 294 2.14 -17.81 -5.32
N LYS A 295 1.59 -16.68 -5.80
CA LYS A 295 2.14 -15.34 -5.59
C LYS A 295 2.15 -14.94 -4.11
N LEU A 296 1.11 -15.29 -3.35
CA LEU A 296 1.04 -15.04 -1.91
C LEU A 296 2.16 -15.80 -1.18
N ILE A 297 2.31 -17.09 -1.46
CA ILE A 297 3.34 -17.93 -0.83
C ILE A 297 4.75 -17.46 -1.24
N ASP A 298 4.95 -17.10 -2.51
CA ASP A 298 6.21 -16.52 -3.00
C ASP A 298 6.55 -15.21 -2.29
N GLY A 299 5.57 -14.32 -2.17
CA GLY A 299 5.71 -13.06 -1.45
C GLY A 299 6.14 -13.30 -0.01
N PHE A 300 5.44 -14.20 0.69
CA PHE A 300 5.74 -14.56 2.07
C PHE A 300 7.12 -15.19 2.24
N VAL A 301 7.53 -16.13 1.39
CA VAL A 301 8.86 -16.74 1.45
C VAL A 301 9.96 -15.71 1.20
N ASN A 302 9.77 -14.81 0.23
CA ASN A 302 10.73 -13.72 -0.05
C ASN A 302 10.88 -12.76 1.13
N ILE A 303 9.77 -12.48 1.83
CA ILE A 303 9.72 -11.72 3.08
C ILE A 303 10.60 -12.40 4.14
N LEU A 304 10.41 -13.71 4.39
CA LEU A 304 11.27 -14.48 5.32
C LEU A 304 12.75 -14.47 4.92
N HIS A 305 13.06 -14.53 3.63
CA HIS A 305 14.44 -14.47 3.13
C HIS A 305 15.12 -13.13 3.40
N LYS A 306 14.42 -12.02 3.16
CA LYS A 306 14.97 -10.68 3.34
C LYS A 306 15.25 -10.40 4.81
N GLU A 307 14.27 -10.68 5.68
CA GLU A 307 14.40 -10.36 7.10
C GLU A 307 15.26 -11.36 7.87
N GLY A 308 15.21 -12.65 7.52
CA GLY A 308 16.05 -13.66 8.17
C GLY A 308 17.53 -13.59 7.78
N GLY A 309 17.87 -12.96 6.64
CA GLY A 309 19.23 -12.91 6.11
C GLY A 309 20.04 -11.64 6.45
N HIS A 310 19.37 -10.53 6.76
CA HIS A 310 20.04 -9.21 6.83
C HIS A 310 19.84 -8.44 8.15
N ALA A 311 18.81 -8.75 8.94
CA ALA A 311 18.60 -8.10 10.23
C ALA A 311 19.17 -8.94 11.38
N PHE A 312 19.93 -8.35 12.30
CA PHE A 312 20.39 -9.02 13.53
C PHE A 312 19.26 -9.13 14.57
N LEU A 313 18.29 -8.22 14.48
CA LEU A 313 17.12 -8.12 15.33
C LEU A 313 15.90 -7.91 14.43
N SER A 314 14.86 -8.72 14.58
CA SER A 314 13.55 -8.47 13.99
C SER A 314 12.63 -7.89 15.05
N GLU A 315 11.79 -6.92 14.70
CA GLU A 315 10.75 -6.43 15.59
C GLU A 315 9.85 -7.60 16.03
N ARG A 316 9.50 -7.64 17.32
CA ARG A 316 8.67 -8.71 17.89
C ARG A 316 7.35 -8.89 17.13
N ARG A 317 6.70 -7.78 16.78
CA ARG A 317 5.45 -7.75 15.98
C ARG A 317 5.61 -8.42 14.62
N TYR A 318 6.75 -8.18 13.97
CA TYR A 318 7.02 -8.76 12.66
C TYR A 318 7.12 -10.29 12.72
N PHE A 319 7.81 -10.83 13.73
CA PHE A 319 7.88 -12.27 13.91
C PHE A 319 6.50 -12.88 14.23
N PHE A 320 5.69 -12.24 15.06
CA PHE A 320 4.32 -12.69 15.33
C PHE A 320 3.49 -12.80 14.06
N LEU A 321 3.52 -11.75 13.24
CA LEU A 321 2.82 -11.73 11.96
C LEU A 321 3.32 -12.84 11.03
N ALA A 322 4.64 -12.97 10.90
CA ALA A 322 5.25 -13.98 10.04
C ALA A 322 4.91 -15.40 10.50
N LYS A 323 4.96 -15.67 11.81
CA LYS A 323 4.56 -16.95 12.42
C LYS A 323 3.13 -17.32 12.04
N ASN A 324 2.19 -16.42 12.27
CA ASN A 324 0.77 -16.67 12.05
C ASN A 324 0.46 -16.92 10.57
N ILE A 325 0.91 -16.01 9.70
CA ILE A 325 0.78 -16.19 8.25
C ILE A 325 1.41 -17.52 7.83
N GLY A 326 2.56 -17.86 8.43
CA GLY A 326 3.25 -19.11 8.19
C GLY A 326 2.41 -20.35 8.53
N ILE A 327 1.78 -20.37 9.71
CA ILE A 327 0.92 -21.47 10.14
C ILE A 327 -0.30 -21.62 9.23
N GLU A 328 -0.92 -20.50 8.83
CA GLU A 328 -2.09 -20.50 7.96
C GLU A 328 -1.77 -20.99 6.53
N ILE A 329 -0.61 -20.58 5.98
CA ILE A 329 -0.12 -21.12 4.70
C ILE A 329 0.15 -22.62 4.81
N ALA A 330 0.78 -23.07 5.90
CA ALA A 330 1.04 -24.49 6.13
C ALA A 330 -0.26 -25.30 6.17
N TYR A 331 -1.26 -24.80 6.90
CA TYR A 331 -2.59 -25.41 6.97
C TYR A 331 -3.26 -25.49 5.60
N PHE A 332 -3.24 -24.40 4.84
CA PHE A 332 -3.81 -24.35 3.49
C PHE A 332 -3.20 -25.41 2.57
N LEU A 333 -1.87 -25.50 2.52
CA LEU A 333 -1.16 -26.48 1.68
C LEU A 333 -1.45 -27.92 2.12
N LEU A 334 -1.42 -28.19 3.43
CA LEU A 334 -1.67 -29.52 3.98
C LEU A 334 -3.13 -29.96 3.75
N SER A 335 -4.09 -29.04 3.86
CA SER A 335 -5.50 -29.34 3.57
C SER A 335 -5.71 -29.72 2.10
N LYS A 336 -5.06 -29.00 1.17
CA LYS A 336 -5.07 -29.36 -0.26
C LYS A 336 -4.44 -30.74 -0.52
N LEU A 337 -3.39 -31.08 0.22
CA LEU A 337 -2.76 -32.40 0.14
C LEU A 337 -3.70 -33.52 0.64
N GLU A 338 -4.44 -33.28 1.72
CA GLU A 338 -5.48 -34.20 2.20
C GLU A 338 -6.56 -34.44 1.15
N ASP A 339 -7.02 -33.38 0.50
CA ASP A 339 -8.02 -33.48 -0.56
C ASP A 339 -7.51 -34.30 -1.74
N LEU A 340 -6.26 -34.06 -2.17
CA LEU A 340 -5.61 -34.86 -3.22
C LEU A 340 -5.53 -36.35 -2.83
N SER A 341 -5.15 -36.66 -1.58
CA SER A 341 -5.07 -38.03 -1.08
C SER A 341 -6.44 -38.71 -1.08
N LYS A 342 -7.49 -38.01 -0.65
CA LYS A 342 -8.87 -38.52 -0.68
C LYS A 342 -9.36 -38.78 -2.11
N GLU A 343 -9.11 -37.86 -3.04
CA GLU A 343 -9.51 -38.01 -4.45
C GLU A 343 -8.89 -39.27 -5.10
N LYS A 344 -7.67 -39.63 -4.71
CA LYS A 344 -6.95 -40.80 -5.23
C LYS A 344 -7.42 -42.11 -4.59
N ASN A 345 -7.70 -42.13 -3.29
CA ASN A 345 -8.21 -43.32 -2.61
C ASN A 345 -9.66 -43.70 -3.00
N MET A 346 -10.39 -42.80 -3.64
CA MET A 346 -11.76 -43.06 -4.14
C MET A 346 -11.80 -43.61 -5.58
N LYS A 347 -10.66 -43.68 -6.27
CA LYS A 347 -10.53 -44.26 -7.61
C LYS A 347 -9.87 -45.62 -7.52
#